data_AF-W2Y0M7-F1
#
_entry.id   AF-W2Y0M7-F1
#
_cell.length_a   1.000
_cell.length_b   1.000
_cell.length_c   1.000
_cell.angle_alpha   90.00
_cell.angle_beta   90.00
_cell.angle_gamma   90.00
#
_symmetry.space_group_name_H-M   'P 1'
#
loop_
_entity.id
_entity.type
_entity.pdbx_description
1 polymer ?
#
loop_
_entity_poly.entity_id
_entity_poly.type
_entity_poly.pdbx_seq_one_letter_code
_entity_poly.pdbx_strand_id
1 'polypeptide(L)'
;MTTRGDDCENRSMQIECVENCCSSGIASTNQRMQVGATPVLSVKKLPGKGLDLFLDENVATGRFVCQYTGEVISRLEYRRRAQVRVGGIRVSVNN
;
A
#
# COMPACT_ATOMS: atom_id res chain seq x y z
N MET A 1 1.33 7.27 29.11
CA MET A 1 -0.03 6.89 28.64
C MET A 1 0.11 5.89 27.51
N THR A 2 -0.47 4.70 27.63
CA THR A 2 -0.43 3.64 26.62
C THR A 2 -1.68 3.76 25.74
N THR A 3 -1.67 4.64 24.74
CA THR A 3 -2.79 4.73 23.80
C THR A 3 -2.74 3.54 22.83
N ARG A 4 -3.82 2.76 22.81
CA ARG A 4 -4.00 1.57 21.96
C ARG A 4 -5.10 1.87 20.94
N GLY A 5 -5.03 1.27 19.76
CA GLY A 5 -6.10 1.37 18.77
C GLY A 5 -6.22 2.77 18.15
N ASP A 6 -7.44 3.29 18.05
CA ASP A 6 -7.75 4.54 17.35
C ASP A 6 -7.26 5.80 18.07
N ASP A 7 -7.01 5.72 19.39
CA ASP A 7 -6.49 6.85 20.20
C ASP A 7 -4.97 7.05 20.06
N CYS A 8 -4.31 6.31 19.17
CA CYS A 8 -2.89 6.45 18.91
C CYS A 8 -2.61 7.70 18.07
N GLU A 9 -1.83 8.65 18.62
CA GLU A 9 -1.46 9.89 17.92
C GLU A 9 -0.76 9.61 16.58
N ASN A 10 0.20 8.68 16.56
CA ASN A 10 0.86 8.27 15.31
C ASN A 10 -0.18 7.80 14.28
N ARG A 11 -1.18 7.00 14.71
CA ARG A 11 -2.25 6.53 13.84
C ARG A 11 -3.10 7.67 13.28
N SER A 12 -3.41 8.68 14.09
CA SER A 12 -4.14 9.87 13.62
C SER A 12 -3.36 10.69 12.58
N MET A 13 -2.02 10.68 12.67
CA MET A 13 -1.12 11.33 11.71
C MET A 13 -0.73 10.42 10.52
N GLN A 14 -1.34 9.24 10.41
CA GLN A 14 -1.02 8.24 9.39
C GLN A 14 0.44 7.75 9.42
N ILE A 15 1.04 7.71 10.61
CA ILE A 15 2.39 7.22 10.87
C ILE A 15 2.29 5.88 11.61
N GLU A 16 3.06 4.87 11.20
CA GLU A 16 3.16 3.63 12.00
C GLU A 16 4.05 3.83 13.22
N CYS A 17 3.71 3.15 14.31
CA CYS A 17 4.63 3.00 15.42
C CYS A 17 5.83 2.15 14.99
N VAL A 18 7.04 2.50 15.41
CA VAL A 18 8.21 1.64 15.17
C VAL A 18 8.16 0.43 16.11
N GLU A 19 8.44 -0.75 15.60
CA GLU A 19 8.56 -1.97 16.39
C GLU A 19 9.56 -1.78 17.55
N ASN A 20 9.22 -2.29 18.74
CA ASN A 20 10.03 -2.18 19.96
C ASN A 20 10.28 -0.74 20.51
N CYS A 21 9.82 0.32 19.83
CA CYS A 21 9.90 1.70 20.33
C CYS A 21 8.57 2.23 20.90
N CYS A 22 7.46 1.56 20.61
CA CYS A 22 6.15 1.95 21.13
C CYS A 22 5.98 1.55 22.60
N SER A 23 5.41 2.42 23.43
CA SER A 23 5.04 2.10 24.81
C SER A 23 4.02 0.96 24.92
N SER A 24 3.26 0.69 23.86
CA SER A 24 2.35 -0.46 23.74
C SER A 24 3.07 -1.75 23.36
N GLY A 25 4.37 -1.71 23.04
CA GLY A 25 5.20 -2.87 22.70
C GLY A 25 4.58 -3.75 21.61
N ILE A 26 4.64 -5.06 21.80
CA ILE A 26 4.05 -6.09 20.92
C ILE A 26 2.52 -6.01 20.81
N ALA A 27 1.85 -5.29 21.72
CA ALA A 27 0.39 -5.11 21.68
C ALA A 27 -0.02 -3.91 20.79
N SER A 28 0.92 -3.25 20.13
CA SER A 28 0.63 -2.16 19.20
C SER A 28 -0.15 -2.67 17.99
N THR A 29 -1.31 -2.08 17.74
CA THR A 29 -2.10 -2.36 16.54
C THR A 29 -1.77 -1.41 15.38
N ASN A 30 -0.77 -0.54 15.53
CA ASN A 30 -0.38 0.49 14.57
C ASN A 30 0.99 0.18 13.91
N GLN A 31 1.19 -1.08 13.52
CA GLN A 31 2.40 -1.64 12.87
C GLN A 31 2.04 -2.55 11.67
N ARG A 32 0.85 -2.36 11.09
CA ARG A 32 0.21 -3.28 10.14
C ARG A 32 1.02 -3.48 8.86
N MET A 33 1.67 -2.43 8.34
CA MET A 33 2.55 -2.51 7.18
C MET A 33 3.85 -3.23 7.52
N GLN A 34 4.49 -2.88 8.63
CA GLN A 34 5.73 -3.54 9.09
C GLN A 34 5.56 -5.04 9.29
N VAL A 35 4.44 -5.49 9.87
CA VAL A 35 4.19 -6.92 10.12
C VAL A 35 3.45 -7.63 8.99
N GLY A 36 3.12 -6.94 7.90
CA GLY A 36 2.37 -7.52 6.78
C GLY A 36 0.97 -8.01 7.14
N ALA A 37 0.27 -7.31 8.03
CA ALA A 37 -1.07 -7.68 8.52
C ALA A 37 -2.17 -7.39 7.48
N THR A 38 -2.14 -8.10 6.35
CA THR A 38 -3.14 -8.03 5.29
C THR A 38 -4.29 -9.01 5.57
N PRO A 39 -5.53 -8.71 5.12
CA PRO A 39 -6.60 -9.67 5.15
C PRO A 39 -6.35 -10.81 4.15
N VAL A 40 -7.20 -11.83 4.17
CA VAL A 40 -7.17 -12.90 3.17
C VAL A 40 -7.59 -12.34 1.81
N LEU A 41 -6.71 -12.48 0.82
CA LEU A 41 -6.88 -11.93 -0.53
C LEU A 41 -6.75 -13.03 -1.59
N SER A 42 -7.52 -12.92 -2.67
CA SER A 42 -7.34 -13.71 -3.89
C SER A 42 -7.23 -12.84 -5.14
N VAL A 43 -6.51 -13.34 -6.12
CA VAL A 43 -6.43 -12.74 -7.45
C VAL A 43 -7.27 -13.57 -8.41
N LYS A 44 -8.21 -12.93 -9.11
CA LYS A 44 -9.08 -13.58 -10.09
C LYS A 44 -9.08 -12.77 -11.38
N LYS A 45 -9.30 -13.42 -12.52
CA LYS A 45 -9.39 -12.75 -13.81
C LYS A 45 -10.86 -12.49 -14.14
N LEU A 46 -11.26 -11.24 -14.30
CA LEU A 46 -12.59 -10.90 -14.81
C LEU A 46 -12.57 -10.49 -16.29
N PRO A 47 -13.60 -10.86 -17.07
CA PRO A 47 -13.75 -10.40 -18.44
C PRO A 47 -13.70 -8.87 -18.52
N GLY A 48 -12.83 -8.33 -19.39
CA GLY A 48 -12.71 -6.89 -19.65
C GLY A 48 -11.91 -6.08 -18.61
N LYS A 49 -11.49 -6.66 -17.48
CA LYS A 49 -10.75 -5.94 -16.41
C LYS A 49 -9.31 -6.42 -16.22
N GLY A 50 -9.00 -7.63 -16.68
CA GLY A 50 -7.69 -8.23 -16.45
C GLY A 50 -7.67 -8.98 -15.12
N LEU A 51 -6.62 -8.77 -14.31
CA LEU A 51 -6.50 -9.37 -12.99
C LEU A 51 -7.04 -8.42 -11.92
N ASP A 52 -7.93 -8.92 -11.10
CA ASP A 52 -8.58 -8.20 -10.02
C ASP A 52 -8.23 -8.84 -8.67
N LEU A 53 -8.15 -8.02 -7.63
CA LEU A 53 -7.87 -8.43 -6.25
C LEU A 53 -9.19 -8.43 -5.45
N PHE A 54 -9.48 -9.54 -4.76
CA PHE A 54 -10.69 -9.74 -3.98
C PHE A 54 -10.35 -9.97 -2.50
N LEU A 55 -11.24 -9.49 -1.63
CA LEU A 55 -11.30 -9.91 -0.23
C LEU A 55 -12.00 -11.26 -0.15
N ASP A 56 -11.39 -12.24 0.52
CA ASP A 56 -12.04 -13.53 0.83
C ASP A 56 -12.44 -13.62 2.31
N GLU A 57 -12.47 -12.49 3.01
CA GLU A 57 -13.01 -12.35 4.37
C GLU A 57 -13.71 -11.00 4.54
N ASN A 58 -14.55 -10.90 5.58
CA ASN A 58 -15.22 -9.65 5.93
C ASN A 58 -14.23 -8.68 6.57
N VAL A 59 -14.12 -7.48 6.00
CA VAL A 59 -13.22 -6.43 6.48
C VAL A 59 -14.03 -5.20 6.87
N ALA A 60 -13.82 -4.72 8.09
CA ALA A 60 -14.47 -3.50 8.59
C ALA A 60 -13.92 -2.24 7.90
N THR A 61 -14.74 -1.20 7.82
CA THR A 61 -14.33 0.12 7.31
C THR A 61 -13.11 0.65 8.06
N GLY A 62 -12.17 1.28 7.34
CA GLY A 62 -10.94 1.83 7.93
C GLY A 62 -9.84 0.81 8.23
N ARG A 63 -10.05 -0.47 7.89
CA ARG A 63 -9.00 -1.49 8.00
C ARG A 63 -8.01 -1.40 6.84
N PHE A 64 -6.78 -1.78 7.15
CA PHE A 64 -5.70 -1.89 6.18
C PHE A 64 -5.94 -3.13 5.32
N VAL A 65 -5.75 -3.02 4.01
CA VAL A 65 -5.88 -4.13 3.05
C VAL A 65 -4.49 -4.63 2.68
N CYS A 66 -3.78 -3.93 1.81
CA CYS A 66 -2.41 -4.31 1.46
C CYS A 66 -1.58 -3.09 1.10
N GLN A 67 -0.25 -3.25 1.15
CA GLN A 67 0.66 -2.22 0.68
C GLN A 67 0.77 -2.28 -0.84
N TYR A 68 0.68 -1.12 -1.49
CA TYR A 68 1.06 -1.01 -2.90
C TYR A 68 2.58 -0.88 -2.98
N THR A 69 3.25 -1.99 -3.31
CA THR A 69 4.71 -2.06 -3.41
C THR A 69 5.17 -2.06 -4.86
N GLY A 70 6.39 -1.58 -5.06
CA GLY A 70 7.02 -1.53 -6.36
C GLY A 70 8.36 -0.82 -6.29
N GLU A 71 9.06 -0.77 -7.42
CA GLU A 71 10.31 -0.03 -7.51
C GLU A 71 10.04 1.47 -7.34
N VAL A 72 10.75 2.09 -6.40
CA VAL A 72 10.81 3.56 -6.29
C VAL A 72 11.81 4.06 -7.34
N ILE A 73 11.30 4.70 -8.39
CA ILE A 73 12.11 5.15 -9.52
C ILE A 73 12.16 6.67 -9.62
N SER A 74 13.27 7.19 -10.16
CA SER A 74 13.39 8.60 -10.47
C SER A 74 12.49 8.99 -11.65
N ARG A 75 12.22 10.30 -11.79
CA ARG A 75 11.47 10.83 -12.93
C ARG A 75 12.14 10.52 -14.28
N LEU A 76 13.47 10.50 -14.32
CA LEU A 76 14.22 10.15 -15.52
C LEU A 76 13.94 8.69 -15.94
N GLU A 77 14.01 7.78 -14.97
CA GLU A 77 13.76 6.36 -15.22
C GLU A 77 12.29 6.10 -15.61
N TYR A 78 11.34 6.79 -14.98
CA TYR A 78 9.95 6.77 -15.39
C TYR A 78 9.77 7.15 -16.86
N ARG A 79 10.38 8.26 -17.31
CA ARG A 79 10.29 8.72 -18.71
C ARG A 79 10.86 7.69 -19.68
N ARG A 80 12.01 7.10 -19.35
CA ARG A 80 12.65 6.05 -20.15
C ARG A 80 11.72 4.83 -20.28
N ARG A 81 11.13 4.35 -19.18
CA ARG A 81 10.19 3.21 -19.17
C ARG A 81 8.89 3.51 -19.92
N ALA A 82 8.37 4.73 -19.81
CA ALA A 82 7.13 5.15 -20.47
C ALA A 82 7.29 5.23 -22.00
N GLN A 83 8.44 5.70 -22.50
CA GLN A 83 8.73 5.76 -23.94
C GLN A 83 8.80 4.38 -24.61
N VAL A 84 9.24 3.36 -23.86
CA VAL A 84 9.31 1.97 -24.36
C VAL A 84 7.92 1.32 -24.47
N ARG A 85 6.90 1.86 -23.78
CA ARG A 85 5.55 1.25 -23.67
C ARG A 85 4.47 1.92 -24.50
N VAL A 86 4.82 2.46 -25.66
CA VAL A 86 3.82 2.87 -26.65
C VAL A 86 4.09 2.14 -27.96
N GLY A 87 3.25 1.15 -28.26
CA GLY A 87 3.06 0.73 -29.64
C GLY A 87 2.62 1.95 -30.46
N GLY A 88 3.53 2.49 -31.27
CA GLY A 88 3.22 3.31 -32.43
C GLY A 88 2.92 4.81 -32.25
N ILE A 89 2.98 5.42 -31.06
CA ILE A 89 2.78 6.87 -30.93
C ILE A 89 3.97 7.51 -30.20
N ARG A 90 4.78 8.27 -30.95
CA ARG A 90 5.82 9.15 -30.39
C ARG A 90 5.13 10.33 -29.72
N VAL A 91 5.04 10.31 -28.38
CA VAL A 91 4.68 11.52 -27.64
C VAL A 91 5.92 12.41 -27.58
N SER A 92 6.00 13.40 -28.48
CA SER A 92 7.01 14.45 -28.40
C SER A 92 6.71 15.31 -27.18
N VAL A 93 7.50 15.15 -26.11
CA VAL A 93 7.51 16.10 -25.01
C VAL A 93 8.36 17.28 -25.48
N ASN A 94 7.72 18.25 -26.12
CA ASN A 94 8.36 19.52 -26.46
C ASN A 94 8.60 20.30 -25.16
N ASN A 95 9.81 20.83 -25.00
CA ASN A 95 10.13 21.87 -24.04
C ASN A 95 10.15 23.20 -24.78
#